data_AF-A0A636LPE6-F1
#
_entry.id   AF-A0A636LPE6-F1
#
_cell.length_a   1.000
_cell.length_b   1.000
_cell.length_c   1.000
_cell.angle_alpha   90.00
_cell.angle_beta   90.00
_cell.angle_gamma   90.00
#
_symmetry.space_group_name_H-M   'P 1'
#
loop_
_entity.id
_entity.type
_entity.pdbx_description
1 polymer ?
#
loop_
_entity_poly.entity_id
_entity_poly.type
_entity_poly.pdbx_seq_one_letter_code
_entity_poly.pdbx_strand_id
1 'polypeptide(L)' 'MAEFKDNLLGEANRFLEVLEQVSRLAPLDKPVLIIGERGTGKELIANRLHYLSSRWQGPLISLNCAALNENLLDS' A
#
# COMPACT_ATOMS: atom_id res chain seq x y z
N MET A 1 -10.06 10.73 -13.63
CA MET A 1 -10.22 9.27 -13.58
C MET A 1 -8.82 8.68 -13.61
N ALA A 2 -8.28 8.23 -12.48
CA ALA A 2 -6.95 7.63 -12.46
C ALA A 2 -7.05 6.22 -13.06
N GLU A 3 -6.37 5.98 -14.19
CA GLU A 3 -6.15 4.63 -14.73
C GLU A 3 -5.30 3.84 -13.73
N PHE A 4 -5.92 3.05 -12.86
CA PHE A 4 -5.21 2.06 -12.05
C PHE A 4 -4.86 0.87 -12.95
N LYS A 5 -3.69 0.96 -13.59
CA LYS A 5 -3.23 -0.06 -14.56
C LYS A 5 -2.45 -1.22 -13.92
N ASP A 6 -2.18 -1.16 -12.62
CA ASP A 6 -1.47 -2.23 -11.91
C ASP A 6 -2.41 -3.09 -11.07
N ASN A 7 -2.99 -4.10 -11.72
CA ASN A 7 -3.67 -5.17 -11.00
C ASN A 7 -2.65 -6.09 -10.33
N LEU A 8 -2.87 -6.39 -9.04
CA LEU A 8 -2.15 -7.41 -8.30
C LEU A 8 -2.41 -8.78 -8.93
N LEU A 9 -1.40 -9.37 -9.58
CA LEU A 9 -1.46 -10.69 -10.22
C LEU A 9 -0.64 -11.69 -9.42
N GLY A 10 -1.23 -12.84 -9.10
CA GLY A 10 -0.57 -13.93 -8.41
C GLY A 10 -1.55 -14.98 -7.95
N GLU A 11 -1.13 -16.25 -7.99
CA GLU A 11 -1.95 -17.41 -7.64
C GLU A 11 -1.38 -18.23 -6.47
N ALA A 12 -0.19 -17.87 -5.99
CA ALA A 12 0.44 -18.56 -4.87
C ALA A 12 -0.39 -18.40 -3.59
N ASN A 13 -0.54 -19.48 -2.81
CA ASN A 13 -1.34 -19.47 -1.57
C ASN A 13 -0.90 -18.35 -0.61
N ARG A 14 0.41 -18.15 -0.41
CA ARG A 14 0.95 -17.06 0.43
C ARG A 14 0.54 -15.67 -0.05
N PHE A 15 0.42 -15.49 -1.36
CA PHE A 15 -0.03 -14.22 -1.93
C PHE A 15 -1.52 -13.99 -1.65
N LEU A 16 -2.34 -15.03 -1.81
CA LEU A 16 -3.77 -14.98 -1.48
C LEU A 16 -4.01 -14.69 0.00
N GLU A 17 -3.23 -15.30 0.89
CA GLU A 17 -3.26 -15.02 2.34
C GLU A 17 -2.96 -13.55 2.65
N VAL A 18 -1.96 -12.95 2.00
CA VAL A 18 -1.66 -11.51 2.14
C VAL A 18 -2.82 -10.65 1.65
N LEU A 19 -3.44 -10.98 0.51
CA LEU A 19 -4.60 -10.24 0.01
C LEU A 19 -5.78 -10.31 0.98
N GLU A 20 -5.99 -11.46 1.63
CA GLU A 20 -7.02 -11.61 2.66
C GLU A 20 -6.72 -10.76 3.89
N GLN A 21 -5.46 -10.75 4.38
CA GLN A 21 -5.03 -9.88 5.47
C GLN A 21 -5.27 -8.41 5.14
N VAL A 22 -4.93 -7.99 3.91
CA VAL A 22 -5.17 -6.63 3.42
C VAL A 22 -6.66 -6.28 3.48
N SER A 23 -7.54 -7.16 3.01
CA SER A 23 -9.00 -6.94 3.08
C SER A 23 -9.52 -6.82 4.52
N ARG A 24 -8.95 -7.57 5.47
CA ARG A 24 -9.32 -7.49 6.90
C ARG A 24 -8.80 -6.22 7.57
N LEU A 25 -7.61 -5.74 7.18
CA LEU A 25 -6.96 -4.57 7.78
C LEU A 25 -7.47 -3.25 7.19
N ALA A 26 -7.84 -3.21 5.91
CA ALA A 26 -8.28 -1.99 5.22
C ALA A 26 -9.38 -1.16 5.91
N PRO A 27 -10.43 -1.74 6.53
CA PRO A 27 -11.44 -0.96 7.23
C PRO A 27 -10.99 -0.41 8.60
N LEU A 28 -9.83 -0.85 9.11
CA LEU A 28 -9.34 -0.42 10.41
C LEU A 28 -8.65 0.95 10.31
N ASP A 29 -8.98 1.84 11.24
CA ASP A 29 -8.27 3.11 11.39
C ASP A 29 -7.01 2.94 12.25
N LYS A 30 -6.04 2.19 11.72
CA LYS A 30 -4.75 1.93 12.39
C LYS A 30 -3.59 1.97 11.40
N PRO A 31 -2.38 2.37 11.82
CA PRO A 31 -1.19 2.26 10.99
C PRO A 31 -0.91 0.81 10.58
N VAL A 32 -0.51 0.62 9.32
CA VAL A 32 -0.15 -0.70 8.76
C VAL A 32 1.31 -0.67 8.30
N LEU A 33 2.09 -1.68 8.70
CA LEU A 33 3.47 -1.87 8.26
C LEU A 33 3.54 -3.00 7.24
N ILE A 34 4.02 -2.70 6.04
CA ILE A 34 4.20 -3.69 4.96
C ILE A 34 5.68 -4.05 4.87
N ILE A 35 6.00 -5.34 5.04
CA ILE A 35 7.36 -5.85 5.02
C ILE A 35 7.50 -6.82 3.84
N GLY A 36 8.66 -6.80 3.19
CA GLY A 36 8.97 -7.69 2.07
C GLY A 36 10.23 -7.26 1.34
N GLU A 37 10.80 -8.17 0.57
CA GLU A 37 12.01 -7.93 -0.21
C GLU A 37 11.81 -6.86 -1.30
N ARG A 38 12.91 -6.38 -1.87
CA ARG A 38 12.85 -5.43 -2.98
C ARG A 38 12.18 -6.09 -4.20
N GLY A 39 11.21 -5.42 -4.81
CA GLY A 39 10.52 -5.91 -6.01
C GLY A 39 9.29 -6.80 -5.74
N THR A 40 8.90 -7.05 -4.49
CA THR A 40 7.72 -7.89 -4.17
C THR A 40 6.37 -7.15 -4.26
N GLY A 41 6.33 -5.94 -4.83
CA GLY A 41 5.08 -5.21 -5.04
C GLY A 41 4.45 -4.58 -3.78
N LYS A 42 5.24 -4.21 -2.76
CA LYS A 42 4.75 -3.58 -1.52
C LYS A 42 3.89 -2.32 -1.76
N GLU A 43 4.24 -1.52 -2.77
CA GLU A 43 3.48 -0.33 -3.14
C GLU A 43 2.07 -0.68 -3.65
N LEU A 44 1.93 -1.80 -4.38
CA LEU A 44 0.63 -2.27 -4.85
C LEU A 44 -0.26 -2.73 -3.68
N ILE A 45 0.36 -3.32 -2.63
CA ILE A 45 -0.35 -3.67 -1.40
C ILE A 45 -0.84 -2.41 -0.66
N ALA A 46 -0.02 -1.37 -0.56
CA ALA A 46 -0.43 -0.09 0.03
C ALA A 46 -1.59 0.56 -0.74
N ASN A 47 -1.53 0.55 -2.07
CA ASN A 47 -2.62 1.02 -2.93
C ASN A 47 -3.92 0.23 -2.69
N ARG A 48 -3.83 -1.11 -2.58
CA ARG A 48 -5.00 -1.95 -2.31
C ARG A 48 -5.59 -1.70 -0.92
N LEU A 49 -4.76 -1.49 0.10
CA LEU A 49 -5.22 -1.09 1.44
C LEU A 49 -6.02 0.21 1.38
N HIS A 50 -5.51 1.23 0.67
CA HIS A 50 -6.23 2.50 0.49
C HIS A 50 -7.56 2.31 -0.23
N TYR A 51 -7.54 1.59 -1.35
CA TYR A 51 -8.73 1.31 -2.17
C TYR A 51 -9.84 0.58 -1.41
N LEU A 52 -9.48 -0.34 -0.51
CA LEU A 52 -10.44 -1.10 0.29
C LEU A 52 -10.84 -0.40 1.60
N SER A 53 -10.22 0.73 1.94
CA SER A 53 -10.50 1.47 3.17
C SER A 53 -11.71 2.39 3.03
N SER A 54 -12.21 2.91 4.16
CA SER A 54 -13.22 3.98 4.17
C SER A 54 -12.74 5.30 3.55
N ARG A 55 -11.42 5.44 3.34
CA ARG A 55 -10.75 6.65 2.83
C ARG A 55 -10.45 6.60 1.34
N TRP A 56 -10.91 5.59 0.62
CA TRP A 56 -10.55 5.34 -0.80
C TRP A 56 -10.82 6.52 -1.75
N GLN A 57 -11.80 7.38 -1.44
CA GLN A 57 -12.10 8.59 -2.22
C GLN A 57 -11.14 9.75 -1.95
N GLY A 58 -10.38 9.69 -0.84
CA GLY A 58 -9.40 10.69 -0.46
C GLY A 58 -8.07 10.51 -1.21
N PRO A 59 -7.18 11.51 -1.15
CA PRO A 59 -5.86 11.43 -1.77
C PRO A 59 -5.01 10.36 -1.10
N LEU A 60 -4.35 9.53 -1.91
CA LEU A 60 -3.26 8.67 -1.47
C LEU A 60 -1.93 9.36 -1.76
N ILE A 61 -1.24 9.76 -0.70
CA ILE A 61 0.06 10.42 -0.81
C ILE A 61 1.15 9.36 -0.57
N SER A 62 1.94 9.09 -1.61
CA SER A 62 3.12 8.22 -1.51
C SER A 62 4.36 9.07 -1.34
N LEU A 63 5.20 8.71 -0.37
CA LEU A 63 6.44 9.42 -0.08
C LEU A 63 7.58 8.40 0.03
N ASN A 64 8.64 8.64 -0.75
CA ASN A 64 9.84 7.81 -0.72
C ASN A 64 10.87 8.43 0.22
N CYS A 65 11.02 7.85 1.41
CA CYS A 65 11.97 8.33 2.42
C CYS A 65 13.43 8.32 1.94
N ALA A 66 13.80 7.43 1.00
CA ALA A 66 15.16 7.39 0.47
C ALA A 66 15.48 8.55 -0.49
N ALA A 67 14.45 9.22 -1.01
CA ALA A 67 14.60 10.39 -1.88
C ALA A 67 14.47 11.73 -1.11
N LEU A 68 14.15 11.69 0.18
CA LEU A 68 14.08 12.88 1.01
C LEU A 68 15.48 13.29 1.47
N ASN A 69 15.78 14.57 1.30
CA ASN A 69 16.99 15.18 1.85
C ASN A 69 16.76 15.45 3.35
N GLU A 70 17.70 15.07 4.21
CA GLU A 70 17.60 15.18 5.68
C GLU A 70 17.26 16.61 6.14
N ASN A 71 17.68 17.62 5.38
CA ASN A 71 17.44 19.04 5.66
C ASN A 71 15.97 19.49 5.47
N LEU A 72 15.09 18.64 4.93
CA LEU A 72 13.67 18.99 4.67
C LEU A 72 12.70 18.44 5.72
N LEU A 73 13.19 17.64 6.68
CA LEU A 73 12.35 16.92 7.66
C LEU A 73 12.05 17.73 8.94
N ASP A 74 12.86 18.76 9.23
CA ASP A 74 12.66 19.68 10.36
C ASP A 74 11.96 20.96 9.87
N SER A 75 10.63 21.05 10.04
CA SER A 75 9.85 22.31 10.01
C SER A 75 8.51 22.14 10.72
#